data_AF-A0AAV9MXW2-F1
#
_entry.id   AF-A0AAV9MXW2-F1
#
_cell.length_a   1.000
_cell.length_b   1.000
_cell.length_c   1.000
_cell.angle_alpha   90.00
_cell.angle_beta   90.00
_cell.angle_gamma   90.00
#
_symmetry.space_group_name_H-M   'P 1'
#
loop_
_entity.id
_entity.type
_entity.pdbx_description
1 polymer ?
#
loop_
_entity_poly.entity_id
_entity_poly.type
_entity_poly.pdbx_seq_one_letter_code
_entity_poly.pdbx_strand_id
1 'polypeptide(L)'
;MSSNVSPDQATPGVPSSRPLSINHPDPETLRDIIANDHFGGEMPPSVVEAWVMALQPGSRVPLPPNVKGFYGGDLRASMPIEIARGSYKFITHETADKEKIAKYSGRMLMALSIVDLDKVSREDPTTGVLILWHKTLALVRLPDAAGELLQTFKQYEELRPKSSLPDSKLPLPDRLKARLLNIAGELGNSAATQLLSTWQ
;
A
#
# COMPACT_ATOMS: atom_id res chain seq x y z
N MET A 1 -50.91 -36.37 -8.35
CA MET A 1 -49.92 -35.57 -9.08
C MET A 1 -49.30 -34.62 -8.07
N SER A 2 -48.12 -34.97 -7.58
CA SER A 2 -47.38 -34.21 -6.56
C SER A 2 -46.47 -33.21 -7.25
N SER A 3 -46.46 -31.96 -6.78
CA SER A 3 -45.44 -30.99 -7.15
C SER A 3 -44.97 -30.28 -5.89
N ASN A 4 -43.87 -30.81 -5.34
CA ASN A 4 -43.01 -30.13 -4.38
C ASN A 4 -42.36 -28.95 -5.09
N VAL A 5 -42.46 -27.75 -4.52
CA VAL A 5 -41.58 -26.62 -4.84
C VAL A 5 -40.86 -26.26 -3.54
N SER A 6 -39.56 -26.56 -3.52
CA SER A 6 -38.63 -26.18 -2.46
C SER A 6 -38.47 -24.66 -2.43
N PRO A 7 -38.35 -24.02 -1.25
CA PRO A 7 -37.95 -22.63 -1.18
C PRO A 7 -36.44 -22.51 -1.40
N ASP A 8 -36.06 -21.75 -2.42
CA ASP A 8 -34.68 -21.37 -2.71
C ASP A 8 -34.04 -20.71 -1.48
N GLN A 9 -32.92 -21.28 -1.05
CA GLN A 9 -32.02 -20.67 -0.08
C GLN A 9 -31.43 -19.41 -0.70
N ALA A 10 -31.75 -18.26 -0.12
CA ALA A 10 -31.03 -17.02 -0.38
C ALA A 10 -29.60 -17.18 0.16
N THR A 11 -28.64 -17.39 -0.74
CA THR A 11 -27.21 -17.30 -0.43
C THR A 11 -26.91 -15.86 -0.02
N PRO A 12 -26.28 -15.62 1.16
CA PRO A 12 -25.77 -14.31 1.50
C PRO A 12 -24.71 -13.93 0.45
N GLY A 13 -24.96 -12.86 -0.30
CA GLY A 13 -24.00 -12.34 -1.26
C GLY A 13 -22.69 -12.03 -0.55
N VAL A 14 -21.62 -12.70 -0.97
CA VAL A 14 -20.24 -12.33 -0.61
C VAL A 14 -20.06 -10.86 -1.00
N PRO A 15 -19.59 -9.97 -0.10
CA PRO A 15 -19.26 -8.62 -0.49
C PRO A 15 -18.20 -8.72 -1.58
N SER A 16 -18.55 -8.29 -2.79
CA SER A 16 -17.64 -8.17 -3.91
C SER A 16 -16.54 -7.21 -3.47
N SER A 17 -15.39 -7.75 -3.07
CA SER A 17 -14.15 -7.02 -2.93
C SER A 17 -13.76 -6.60 -4.33
N ARG A 18 -14.29 -5.44 -4.76
CA ARG A 18 -13.74 -4.73 -5.91
C ARG A 18 -12.24 -4.60 -5.63
N PRO A 19 -11.36 -5.15 -6.48
CA PRO A 19 -9.99 -4.70 -6.44
C PRO A 19 -10.05 -3.19 -6.62
N LEU A 20 -9.24 -2.45 -5.87
CA LEU A 20 -8.99 -1.05 -6.20
C LEU A 20 -8.44 -1.05 -7.63
N SER A 21 -9.35 -0.88 -8.59
CA SER A 21 -9.11 -0.23 -9.88
C SER A 21 -8.05 0.81 -9.64
N ILE A 22 -7.06 0.94 -10.53
CA ILE A 22 -6.09 2.03 -10.53
C ILE A 22 -6.83 3.29 -10.09
N ASN A 23 -6.68 3.66 -8.83
CA ASN A 23 -7.45 4.77 -8.30
C ASN A 23 -6.68 5.94 -8.86
N HIS A 24 -7.28 6.70 -9.76
CA HIS A 24 -6.82 8.04 -10.04
C HIS A 24 -6.80 8.75 -8.69
N PRO A 25 -5.63 8.90 -8.05
CA PRO A 25 -5.61 9.55 -6.75
C PRO A 25 -6.18 10.94 -6.98
N ASP A 26 -6.98 11.42 -6.03
CA ASP A 26 -7.42 12.80 -6.08
C ASP A 26 -6.16 13.70 -6.20
N PRO A 27 -5.99 14.45 -7.31
CA PRO A 27 -4.79 15.24 -7.54
C PRO A 27 -4.54 16.28 -6.45
N GLU A 28 -5.61 16.77 -5.79
CA GLU A 28 -5.48 17.71 -4.68
C GLU A 28 -4.91 17.03 -3.44
N THR A 29 -5.44 15.87 -3.08
CA THR A 29 -4.88 15.04 -2.00
C THR A 29 -3.43 14.64 -2.29
N LEU A 30 -3.11 14.20 -3.51
CA LEU A 30 -1.73 13.82 -3.87
C LEU A 30 -0.78 15.03 -3.75
N ARG A 31 -1.20 16.20 -4.21
CA ARG A 31 -0.45 17.45 -4.07
C ARG A 31 -0.19 17.79 -2.61
N ASP A 32 -1.21 17.69 -1.75
CA ASP A 32 -1.07 17.94 -0.31
C ASP A 32 -0.07 16.98 0.34
N ILE A 33 -0.14 15.68 0.02
CA ILE A 33 0.81 14.68 0.53
C ILE A 33 2.23 15.01 0.08
N ILE A 34 2.44 15.34 -1.20
CA ILE A 34 3.77 15.66 -1.72
C ILE A 34 4.31 16.93 -1.05
N ALA A 35 3.51 18.00 -0.97
CA ALA A 35 3.92 19.26 -0.39
C ALA A 35 4.24 19.13 1.11
N ASN A 36 3.32 18.54 1.87
CA ASN A 36 3.36 18.59 3.33
C ASN A 36 3.98 17.32 3.93
N ASP A 37 3.56 16.14 3.48
CA ASP A 37 4.05 14.90 4.07
C ASP A 37 5.47 14.57 3.58
N HIS A 38 5.72 14.68 2.27
CA HIS A 38 7.03 14.36 1.69
C HIS A 38 8.03 15.53 1.85
N PHE A 39 7.69 16.73 1.38
CA PHE A 39 8.60 17.88 1.39
C PHE A 39 8.55 18.75 2.66
N GLY A 40 7.62 18.52 3.59
CA GLY A 40 7.55 19.29 4.84
C GLY A 40 7.16 20.77 4.67
N GLY A 41 6.56 21.15 3.54
CA GLY A 41 6.15 22.53 3.25
C GLY A 41 7.27 23.45 2.76
N GLU A 42 8.48 22.92 2.52
CA GLU A 42 9.65 23.74 2.16
C GLU A 42 9.85 23.90 0.65
N MET A 43 9.18 23.10 -0.17
CA MET A 43 9.38 23.12 -1.62
C MET A 43 8.52 24.16 -2.35
N PRO A 44 9.04 24.78 -3.43
CA PRO A 44 8.25 25.63 -4.30
C PRO A 44 7.04 24.89 -4.89
N PRO A 45 5.86 25.54 -5.01
CA PRO A 45 4.66 24.90 -5.58
C PRO A 45 4.88 24.32 -6.98
N SER A 46 5.74 24.93 -7.80
CA SER A 46 6.09 24.43 -9.14
C SER A 46 6.78 23.07 -9.11
N VAL A 47 7.58 22.78 -8.08
CA VAL A 47 8.24 21.48 -7.89
C VAL A 47 7.21 20.43 -7.49
N VAL A 48 6.27 20.79 -6.60
CA VAL A 48 5.16 19.92 -6.20
C VAL A 48 4.31 19.56 -7.42
N GLU A 49 3.92 20.53 -8.25
CA GLU A 49 3.15 20.27 -9.47
C GLU A 49 3.90 19.37 -10.45
N ALA A 50 5.21 19.55 -10.62
CA ALA A 50 6.01 18.69 -11.49
C ALA A 50 5.97 17.22 -11.04
N TRP A 51 6.00 16.97 -9.74
CA TRP A 51 5.84 15.62 -9.18
C TRP A 51 4.43 15.07 -9.41
N VAL A 52 3.38 15.87 -9.13
CA VAL A 52 1.99 15.46 -9.38
C VAL A 52 1.79 15.09 -10.86
N MET A 53 2.31 15.89 -11.79
CA MET A 53 2.24 15.61 -13.23
C MET A 53 3.03 14.36 -13.62
N ALA A 54 4.20 14.13 -13.04
CA ALA A 54 5.03 12.96 -13.32
C ALA A 54 4.41 11.64 -12.80
N LEU A 55 3.47 11.75 -11.86
CA LEU A 55 2.81 10.63 -11.18
C LEU A 55 1.38 10.38 -11.68
N GLN A 56 0.85 11.21 -12.58
CA GLN A 56 -0.43 10.91 -13.21
C GLN A 56 -0.36 9.56 -13.94
N PRO A 57 -1.41 8.71 -13.85
CA PRO A 57 -1.49 7.48 -14.63
C PRO A 57 -1.24 7.75 -16.13
N GLY A 58 -0.32 6.99 -16.73
CA GLY A 58 0.07 7.18 -18.14
C GLY A 58 0.96 8.39 -18.41
N SER A 59 1.45 9.09 -17.39
CA SER A 59 2.34 10.24 -17.55
C SER A 59 3.59 9.89 -18.39
N ARG A 60 3.90 10.78 -19.33
CA ARG A 60 5.10 10.72 -20.18
C ARG A 60 6.11 11.80 -19.82
N VAL A 61 5.94 12.46 -18.68
CA VAL A 61 6.90 13.48 -18.20
C VAL A 61 8.29 12.82 -18.09
N PRO A 62 9.29 13.30 -18.84
CA PRO A 62 10.63 12.74 -18.77
C PRO A 62 11.18 12.87 -17.36
N LEU A 63 11.72 11.77 -16.83
CA LEU A 63 12.48 11.79 -15.59
C LEU A 63 13.98 11.88 -15.90
N PRO A 64 14.80 12.38 -14.96
CA PRO A 64 16.24 12.43 -15.13
C PRO A 64 16.81 11.04 -15.49
N PRO A 65 17.52 10.88 -16.62
CA PRO A 65 17.87 9.57 -17.17
C PRO A 65 18.86 8.76 -16.31
N ASN A 66 19.63 9.46 -15.46
CA ASN A 66 20.67 8.87 -14.62
C ASN A 66 20.25 8.70 -13.15
N VAL A 67 19.01 9.05 -12.81
CA VAL A 67 18.49 8.87 -11.44
C VAL A 67 17.73 7.57 -11.39
N LYS A 68 18.15 6.68 -10.48
CA LYS A 68 17.49 5.40 -10.23
C LYS A 68 16.58 5.51 -9.03
N GLY A 69 15.53 4.69 -9.03
CA GLY A 69 14.66 4.48 -7.89
C GLY A 69 15.32 3.62 -6.81
N PHE A 70 14.50 3.13 -5.90
CA PHE A 70 14.95 2.30 -4.78
C PHE A 70 15.75 1.09 -5.27
N TYR A 71 16.94 0.90 -4.69
CA TYR A 71 17.83 -0.23 -4.99
C TYR A 71 18.15 -0.40 -6.49
N GLY A 72 18.17 0.70 -7.25
CA GLY A 72 18.45 0.68 -8.69
C GLY A 72 17.22 0.49 -9.58
N GLY A 73 16.03 0.38 -8.99
CA GLY A 73 14.76 0.16 -9.69
C GLY A 73 14.28 1.35 -10.51
N ASP A 74 13.09 1.19 -11.10
CA ASP A 74 12.45 2.25 -11.87
C ASP A 74 12.12 3.46 -10.98
N LEU A 75 12.54 4.65 -11.42
CA LEU A 75 12.37 5.87 -10.64
C LEU A 75 10.89 6.25 -10.51
N ARG A 76 10.09 6.10 -11.57
CA ARG A 76 8.67 6.46 -11.54
C ARG A 76 7.90 5.57 -10.59
N ALA A 77 8.15 4.27 -10.61
CA ALA A 77 7.55 3.32 -9.68
C ALA A 77 8.02 3.51 -8.23
N SER A 78 9.22 4.06 -8.03
CA SER A 78 9.78 4.34 -6.70
C SER A 78 9.26 5.62 -6.05
N MET A 79 8.89 6.65 -6.84
CA MET A 79 8.38 7.92 -6.30
C MET A 79 7.16 7.75 -5.39
N PRO A 80 6.13 6.94 -5.72
CA PRO A 80 5.02 6.61 -4.81
C PRO A 80 5.46 6.04 -3.45
N ILE A 81 6.53 5.24 -3.44
CA ILE A 81 7.08 4.68 -2.20
C ILE A 81 7.71 5.79 -1.36
N GLU A 82 8.48 6.70 -1.98
CA GLU A 82 9.06 7.86 -1.28
C GLU A 82 7.98 8.77 -0.68
N ILE A 83 6.88 8.98 -1.40
CA ILE A 83 5.75 9.78 -0.92
C ILE A 83 5.06 9.07 0.25
N ALA A 84 4.78 7.78 0.14
CA ALA A 84 4.20 6.99 1.23
C ALA A 84 5.11 6.98 2.47
N ARG A 85 6.43 6.93 2.29
CA ARG A 85 7.40 7.06 3.39
C ARG A 85 7.33 8.42 4.07
N GLY A 86 7.05 9.49 3.31
CA GLY A 86 6.76 10.82 3.83
C GLY A 86 5.60 10.82 4.82
N SER A 87 4.49 10.14 4.51
CA SER A 87 3.37 9.97 5.44
C SER A 87 3.70 9.03 6.61
N TYR A 88 4.48 7.96 6.36
CA TYR A 88 4.83 6.97 7.37
C TYR A 88 5.59 7.58 8.57
N LYS A 89 6.38 8.63 8.37
CA LYS A 89 7.12 9.29 9.47
C LYS A 89 6.19 9.87 10.54
N PHE A 90 4.95 10.19 10.19
CA PHE A 90 3.95 10.71 11.13
C PHE A 90 3.20 9.60 11.87
N ILE A 91 3.39 8.32 11.57
CA ILE A 91 2.68 7.23 12.28
C ILE A 91 3.59 6.31 13.07
N THR A 92 4.92 6.42 12.93
CA THR A 92 5.87 5.55 13.63
C THR A 92 5.80 5.67 15.15
N HIS A 93 5.34 6.81 15.66
CA HIS A 93 5.31 7.11 17.10
C HIS A 93 3.94 7.57 17.61
N GLU A 94 2.90 7.56 16.78
CA GLU A 94 1.56 8.09 17.11
C GLU A 94 0.59 6.99 17.59
N THR A 95 1.07 5.95 18.28
CA THR A 95 0.28 4.76 18.66
C THR A 95 -1.01 5.06 19.45
N ALA A 96 -1.09 6.22 20.11
CA ALA A 96 -2.28 6.68 20.84
C ALA A 96 -3.28 7.51 20.01
N ASP A 97 -2.85 8.10 18.88
CA ASP A 97 -3.67 8.98 18.05
C ASP A 97 -4.21 8.22 16.83
N LYS A 98 -5.33 7.53 17.05
CA LYS A 98 -5.97 6.68 16.03
C LYS A 98 -6.38 7.47 14.79
N GLU A 99 -6.75 8.74 14.94
CA GLU A 99 -7.17 9.60 13.82
C GLU A 99 -5.97 9.96 12.94
N LYS A 100 -4.85 10.37 13.52
CA LYS A 100 -3.61 10.58 12.76
C LYS A 100 -3.14 9.31 12.07
N ILE A 101 -3.19 8.18 12.78
CA ILE A 101 -2.82 6.87 12.20
C ILE A 101 -3.68 6.58 10.98
N ALA A 102 -5.00 6.71 11.09
CA ALA A 102 -5.91 6.45 9.98
C ALA A 102 -5.66 7.42 8.81
N LYS A 103 -5.53 8.72 9.10
CA LYS A 103 -5.23 9.77 8.11
C LYS A 103 -3.97 9.44 7.30
N TYR A 104 -2.84 9.24 7.97
CA TYR A 104 -1.57 9.04 7.28
C TYR A 104 -1.45 7.64 6.67
N SER A 105 -2.08 6.62 7.24
CA SER A 105 -2.19 5.30 6.58
C SER A 105 -3.00 5.40 5.29
N GLY A 106 -4.11 6.15 5.28
CA GLY A 106 -4.88 6.46 4.07
C GLY A 106 -4.04 7.20 3.02
N ARG A 107 -3.23 8.18 3.44
CA ARG A 107 -2.31 8.90 2.55
C ARG A 107 -1.23 8.00 1.95
N MET A 108 -0.68 7.07 2.72
CA MET A 108 0.22 6.03 2.19
C MET A 108 -0.46 5.21 1.09
N LEU A 109 -1.69 4.74 1.32
CA LEU A 109 -2.44 3.95 0.34
C LEU A 109 -2.76 4.76 -0.92
N MET A 110 -3.12 6.03 -0.77
CA MET A 110 -3.37 6.96 -1.87
C MET A 110 -2.12 7.16 -2.75
N ALA A 111 -0.96 7.34 -2.13
CA ALA A 111 0.30 7.47 -2.87
C ALA A 111 0.61 6.17 -3.64
N LEU A 112 0.48 5.02 -2.98
CA LEU A 112 0.80 3.71 -3.57
C LEU A 112 -0.19 3.27 -4.65
N SER A 113 -1.44 3.76 -4.65
CA SER A 113 -2.46 3.38 -5.65
C SER A 113 -2.17 3.88 -7.06
N ILE A 114 -1.20 4.80 -7.20
CA ILE A 114 -0.71 5.32 -8.49
C ILE A 114 -0.03 4.24 -9.31
N VAL A 115 0.60 3.27 -8.64
CA VAL A 115 1.42 2.27 -9.32
C VAL A 115 0.54 1.16 -9.88
N ASP A 116 0.72 0.87 -11.17
CA ASP A 116 0.28 -0.41 -11.74
C ASP A 116 1.16 -1.52 -11.18
N LEU A 117 0.72 -2.08 -10.05
CA LEU A 117 1.48 -3.08 -9.31
C LEU A 117 1.72 -4.34 -10.13
N ASP A 118 0.77 -4.75 -10.97
CA ASP A 118 0.89 -5.94 -11.81
C ASP A 118 1.98 -5.75 -12.86
N LYS A 119 2.01 -4.59 -13.51
CA LYS A 119 3.08 -4.23 -14.44
C LYS A 119 4.43 -4.16 -13.74
N VAL A 120 4.53 -3.40 -12.65
CA VAL A 120 5.79 -3.22 -11.92
C VAL A 120 6.31 -4.54 -11.38
N SER A 121 5.45 -5.40 -10.85
CA SER A 121 5.87 -6.71 -10.31
C SER A 121 6.42 -7.67 -11.37
N ARG A 122 6.03 -7.49 -12.65
CA ARG A 122 6.59 -8.25 -13.77
C ARG A 122 7.93 -7.69 -14.25
N GLU A 123 8.06 -6.37 -14.30
CA GLU A 123 9.23 -5.67 -14.85
C GLU A 123 10.36 -5.53 -13.82
N ASP A 124 10.01 -5.24 -12.57
CA ASP A 124 10.91 -5.06 -11.43
C ASP A 124 10.27 -5.63 -10.15
N PRO A 125 10.45 -6.94 -9.88
CA PRO A 125 9.90 -7.58 -8.71
C PRO A 125 10.34 -6.93 -7.39
N THR A 126 11.55 -6.39 -7.31
CA THR A 126 12.05 -5.74 -6.09
C THR A 126 11.20 -4.52 -5.75
N THR A 127 10.92 -3.67 -6.74
CA THR A 127 10.03 -2.51 -6.56
C THR A 127 8.60 -2.93 -6.25
N GLY A 128 8.09 -3.97 -6.91
CA GLY A 128 6.76 -4.53 -6.60
C GLY A 128 6.63 -5.00 -5.14
N VAL A 129 7.64 -5.71 -4.62
CA VAL A 129 7.64 -6.17 -3.22
C VAL A 129 7.77 -5.00 -2.24
N LEU A 130 8.53 -3.97 -2.58
CA LEU A 130 8.63 -2.75 -1.76
C LEU A 130 7.27 -2.02 -1.66
N ILE A 131 6.50 -1.95 -2.74
CA ILE A 131 5.15 -1.37 -2.74
C ILE A 131 4.25 -2.20 -1.83
N LEU A 132 4.22 -3.52 -2.00
CA LEU A 132 3.43 -4.44 -1.17
C LEU A 132 3.80 -4.35 0.31
N TRP A 133 5.08 -4.19 0.63
CA TRP A 133 5.53 -3.97 2.01
C TRP A 133 4.93 -2.69 2.60
N HIS A 134 5.04 -1.56 1.92
CA HIS A 134 4.49 -0.30 2.44
C HIS A 134 2.96 -0.34 2.49
N LYS A 135 2.32 -1.02 1.54
CA LYS A 135 0.87 -1.24 1.52
C LYS A 135 0.41 -2.07 2.72
N THR A 136 1.06 -3.20 3.03
CA THR A 136 0.73 -3.98 4.23
C THR A 136 0.93 -3.18 5.53
N LEU A 137 1.98 -2.36 5.62
CA LEU A 137 2.19 -1.46 6.77
C LEU A 137 1.05 -0.45 6.93
N ALA A 138 0.49 0.10 5.85
CA ALA A 138 -0.65 0.99 5.95
C ALA A 138 -1.93 0.23 6.32
N LEU A 139 -2.21 -0.89 5.65
CA LEU A 139 -3.45 -1.66 5.84
C LEU A 139 -3.59 -2.23 7.25
N VAL A 140 -2.51 -2.71 7.87
CA VAL A 140 -2.57 -3.28 9.24
C VAL A 140 -3.01 -2.26 10.30
N ARG A 141 -2.91 -0.97 9.99
CA ARG A 141 -3.27 0.14 10.89
C ARG A 141 -4.73 0.57 10.74
N LEU A 142 -5.46 0.03 9.76
CA LEU A 142 -6.85 0.39 9.49
C LEU A 142 -7.79 -0.71 10.03
N PRO A 143 -8.86 -0.34 10.76
CA PRO A 143 -9.76 -1.30 11.40
C PRO A 143 -10.53 -2.19 10.41
N ASP A 144 -10.89 -1.63 9.24
CA ASP A 144 -11.75 -2.31 8.24
C ASP A 144 -10.97 -2.83 7.02
N ALA A 145 -9.65 -3.00 7.14
CA ALA A 145 -8.77 -3.35 6.03
C ALA A 145 -8.27 -4.82 6.05
N ALA A 146 -8.78 -5.66 6.95
CA ALA A 146 -8.27 -7.01 7.17
C ALA A 146 -8.26 -7.87 5.88
N GLY A 147 -9.34 -7.83 5.10
CA GLY A 147 -9.41 -8.58 3.83
C GLY A 147 -8.37 -8.12 2.79
N GLU A 148 -8.19 -6.81 2.64
CA GLU A 148 -7.19 -6.26 1.72
C GLU A 148 -5.76 -6.50 2.23
N LEU A 149 -5.55 -6.45 3.56
CA LEU A 149 -4.27 -6.80 4.19
C LEU A 149 -3.88 -8.23 3.84
N LEU A 150 -4.81 -9.18 3.94
CA LEU A 150 -4.58 -10.58 3.61
C LEU A 150 -4.15 -10.77 2.15
N GLN A 151 -4.92 -10.18 1.23
CA GLN A 151 -4.62 -10.27 -0.19
C GLN A 151 -3.25 -9.66 -0.52
N THR A 152 -2.95 -8.49 0.06
CA THR A 152 -1.67 -7.80 -0.12
C THR A 152 -0.52 -8.61 0.47
N PHE A 153 -0.71 -9.23 1.64
CA PHE A 153 0.30 -10.07 2.27
C PHE A 153 0.56 -11.34 1.46
N LYS A 154 -0.47 -12.00 0.93
CA LYS A 154 -0.31 -13.14 0.01
C LYS A 154 0.51 -12.76 -1.24
N GLN A 155 0.18 -11.64 -1.87
CA GLN A 155 0.95 -11.12 -3.02
C GLN A 155 2.41 -10.84 -2.63
N TYR A 156 2.64 -10.31 -1.43
CA TYR A 156 3.98 -10.09 -0.90
C TYR A 156 4.77 -11.40 -0.81
N GLU A 157 4.17 -12.45 -0.26
CA GLU A 157 4.79 -13.77 -0.11
C GLU A 157 5.14 -14.40 -1.46
N GLU A 158 4.24 -14.31 -2.42
CA GLU A 158 4.45 -14.86 -3.77
C GLU A 158 5.56 -14.12 -4.54
N LEU A 159 5.67 -12.80 -4.33
CA LEU A 159 6.61 -11.96 -5.06
C LEU A 159 7.98 -11.86 -4.38
N ARG A 160 8.04 -11.93 -3.04
CA ARG A 160 9.26 -11.74 -2.23
C ARG A 160 10.43 -12.62 -2.65
N PRO A 161 10.27 -13.90 -3.00
CA PRO A 161 11.37 -14.76 -3.47
C PRO A 161 12.02 -14.29 -4.77
N LYS A 162 11.34 -13.45 -5.57
CA LYS A 162 11.86 -12.91 -6.84
C LYS A 162 12.76 -11.68 -6.65
N SER A 163 12.75 -11.09 -5.45
CA SER A 163 13.64 -9.98 -5.09
C SER A 163 14.99 -10.51 -4.62
N SER A 164 16.08 -9.99 -5.16
CA SER A 164 17.46 -10.31 -4.76
C SER A 164 17.89 -9.66 -3.43
N LEU A 165 17.07 -8.76 -2.87
CA LEU A 165 17.42 -8.07 -1.63
C LEU A 165 17.49 -9.03 -0.44
N PRO A 166 18.48 -8.86 0.46
CA PRO A 166 18.59 -9.65 1.67
C PRO A 166 17.47 -9.30 2.66
N ASP A 167 17.19 -10.22 3.58
CA ASP A 167 16.19 -10.03 4.63
C ASP A 167 16.40 -8.69 5.38
N SER A 168 17.63 -8.31 5.71
CA SER A 168 17.96 -7.04 6.38
C SER A 168 17.48 -5.77 5.65
N LYS A 169 17.30 -5.82 4.32
CA LYS A 169 16.81 -4.69 3.52
C LYS A 169 15.33 -4.81 3.18
N LEU A 170 14.83 -6.04 3.03
CA LEU A 170 13.45 -6.32 2.69
C LEU A 170 13.01 -7.60 3.42
N PRO A 171 12.08 -7.53 4.39
CA PRO A 171 11.77 -8.65 5.26
C PRO A 171 11.33 -9.90 4.50
N LEU A 172 11.72 -11.09 4.94
CA LEU A 172 11.05 -12.33 4.55
C LEU A 172 9.62 -12.33 5.13
N PRO A 173 8.70 -13.13 4.55
CA PRO A 173 7.32 -13.21 4.98
C PRO A 173 7.12 -13.31 6.49
N ASP A 174 7.80 -14.24 7.15
CA ASP A 174 7.66 -14.47 8.59
C ASP A 174 8.04 -13.25 9.42
N ARG A 175 9.12 -12.56 9.02
CA ARG A 175 9.57 -11.35 9.72
C ARG A 175 8.63 -10.18 9.49
N LEU A 176 8.05 -10.06 8.29
CA LEU A 176 7.02 -9.06 8.02
C LEU A 176 5.76 -9.37 8.83
N LYS A 177 5.29 -10.62 8.83
CA LYS A 177 4.13 -11.09 9.61
C LYS A 177 4.28 -10.78 11.09
N ALA A 178 5.43 -11.11 11.69
CA ALA A 178 5.71 -10.81 13.09
C ALA A 178 5.66 -9.30 13.38
N ARG A 179 6.21 -8.47 12.49
CA ARG A 179 6.12 -7.01 12.60
C ARG A 179 4.68 -6.50 12.49
N LEU A 180 3.89 -7.03 11.56
CA LEU A 180 2.49 -6.66 11.38
C LEU A 180 1.65 -7.08 12.59
N LEU A 181 1.91 -8.26 13.16
CA LEU A 181 1.26 -8.72 14.40
C LEU A 181 1.53 -7.78 15.58
N ASN A 182 2.77 -7.34 15.75
CA ASN A 182 3.12 -6.37 16.81
C ASN A 182 2.36 -5.05 16.62
N ILE A 183 2.36 -4.51 15.39
CA ILE A 183 1.62 -3.27 15.08
C ILE A 183 0.12 -3.44 15.35
N ALA A 184 -0.48 -4.54 14.89
CA ALA A 184 -1.90 -4.80 15.12
C ALA A 184 -2.23 -4.90 16.62
N GLY A 185 -1.35 -5.55 17.40
CA GLY A 185 -1.47 -5.66 18.86
C GLY A 185 -1.38 -4.32 19.57
N GLU A 186 -0.38 -3.50 19.24
CA GLU A 186 -0.21 -2.15 19.80
C GLU A 186 -1.42 -1.24 19.53
N LEU A 187 -2.08 -1.40 18.38
CA LEU A 187 -3.23 -0.60 17.99
C LEU A 187 -4.58 -1.18 18.43
N GLY A 188 -4.59 -2.39 19.01
CA GLY A 188 -5.82 -3.11 19.33
C GLY A 188 -6.65 -3.48 18.09
N ASN A 189 -6.00 -3.69 16.93
CA ASN A 189 -6.67 -4.10 15.70
C ASN A 189 -6.92 -5.61 15.69
N SER A 190 -7.93 -6.05 16.44
CA SER A 190 -8.23 -7.48 16.66
C SER A 190 -8.47 -8.25 15.36
N ALA A 191 -9.10 -7.62 14.36
CA ALA A 191 -9.34 -8.26 13.06
C ALA A 191 -8.03 -8.59 12.33
N ALA A 192 -7.10 -7.63 12.27
CA ALA A 192 -5.78 -7.87 11.69
C ALA A 192 -4.96 -8.88 12.50
N THR A 193 -5.00 -8.81 13.85
CA THR A 193 -4.31 -9.77 14.72
C THR A 193 -4.80 -11.20 14.50
N GLN A 194 -6.12 -11.41 14.50
CA GLN A 194 -6.70 -12.74 14.30
C GLN A 194 -6.29 -13.30 12.94
N LEU A 195 -6.48 -12.50 11.89
CA LEU A 195 -6.17 -12.90 10.51
C LEU A 195 -4.69 -13.26 10.32
N LEU A 196 -3.78 -12.42 10.81
CA LEU A 196 -2.34 -12.69 10.74
C LEU A 196 -1.94 -13.89 11.59
N SER A 197 -2.56 -14.12 12.76
CA SER A 197 -2.22 -15.26 13.62
C SER A 197 -2.59 -16.61 13.00
N THR A 198 -3.67 -16.64 12.22
CA THR A 198 -4.19 -17.87 11.58
C THR A 198 -3.60 -18.15 10.20
N TRP A 199 -2.87 -17.20 9.62
CA TRP A 199 -2.23 -17.36 8.31
C TRP A 199 -1.11 -18.41 8.37
N GLN A 200 -1.15 -19.39 7.47
CA GLN A 200 -0.16 -20.46 7.33
C GLN A 200 0.52 -20.40 5.98
#